data_AF-C1JCB6-F1
#
_entry.id   AF-C1JCB6-F1
#
_cell.length_a   1.000
_cell.length_b   1.000
_cell.length_c   1.000
_cell.angle_alpha   90.00
_cell.angle_beta   90.00
_cell.angle_gamma   90.00
#
_symmetry.space_group_name_H-M   'P 1'
#
loop_
_entity.id
_entity.type
_entity.pdbx_description
1 polymer ?
#
loop_
_entity_poly.entity_id
_entity_poly.type
_entity_poly.pdbx_seq_one_letter_code
_entity_poly.pdbx_strand_id
1 'polypeptide(L)'
;NRICLPGWKGEYCAKPICSSGCSEEHGYCEAPGECKRRLGWDGPLCDKCTKYPGCLHGTCNQPFQCICKEGWGGLLCNEDLN
;
A
#
# COMPACT_ATOMS: atom_id res chain seq x y z
N ASN A 1 30.48 20.37 -0.42
CA ASN A 1 29.37 19.79 -1.20
C ASN A 1 29.35 18.29 -0.96
N ARG A 2 28.28 17.72 -0.42
CA ARG A 2 28.22 16.28 -0.11
C ARG A 2 27.45 15.58 -1.23
N ILE A 3 28.10 14.67 -1.94
CA ILE A 3 27.49 13.86 -3.01
C ILE A 3 27.19 12.49 -2.42
N CYS A 4 25.92 12.09 -2.45
CA CYS A 4 25.51 10.78 -1.94
C CYS A 4 25.85 9.66 -2.91
N LEU A 5 26.01 8.44 -2.38
CA LEU A 5 26.09 7.24 -3.20
C LEU A 5 24.78 7.03 -3.99
N PRO A 6 24.82 6.37 -5.17
CA PRO A 6 23.62 6.05 -5.93
C PRO A 6 22.57 5.35 -5.05
N GLY A 7 21.33 5.84 -5.09
CA GLY A 7 20.24 5.28 -4.30
C GLY A 7 20.13 5.80 -2.87
N TRP A 8 20.93 6.79 -2.45
CA TRP A 8 20.88 7.40 -1.12
C TRP A 8 20.58 8.90 -1.17
N LYS A 9 19.87 9.42 -0.16
CA LYS A 9 19.46 10.83 -0.05
C LYS A 9 19.53 11.35 1.39
N GLY A 10 19.27 12.65 1.53
CA GLY A 10 19.24 13.36 2.81
C GLY A 10 20.58 14.01 3.17
N GLU A 11 20.57 14.85 4.21
CA GLU A 11 21.73 15.63 4.67
C GLU A 11 22.98 14.77 4.93
N TYR A 12 22.77 13.57 5.49
CA TYR A 12 23.83 12.60 5.83
C TYR A 12 23.91 11.41 4.88
N CYS A 13 23.19 11.43 3.75
CA CYS A 13 23.12 10.30 2.80
C CYS A 13 22.72 8.96 3.44
N ALA A 14 21.99 9.01 4.56
CA ALA A 14 21.59 7.84 5.34
C ALA A 14 20.16 7.37 5.04
N LYS A 15 19.41 8.10 4.20
CA LYS A 15 18.04 7.72 3.80
C LYS A 15 18.10 7.00 2.44
N PRO A 16 17.61 5.76 2.32
CA PRO A 16 17.53 5.11 1.02
C PRO A 16 16.48 5.80 0.13
N ILE A 17 16.70 5.72 -1.18
CA ILE A 17 15.74 6.11 -2.21
C ILE A 17 14.94 4.87 -2.58
N CYS A 18 13.63 4.90 -2.33
CA CYS A 18 12.75 3.77 -2.60
C CYS A 18 12.56 3.54 -4.10
N SER A 19 11.96 2.41 -4.46
CA SER A 19 11.62 2.09 -5.85
C SER A 19 10.78 3.20 -6.49
N SER A 20 10.92 3.37 -7.81
CA SER A 20 10.18 4.38 -8.56
C SER A 20 8.68 4.14 -8.42
N GLY A 21 7.94 5.18 -8.02
CA GLY A 21 6.49 5.11 -7.82
C GLY A 21 6.05 4.48 -6.50
N CYS A 22 6.97 4.10 -5.62
CA CYS A 22 6.62 3.66 -4.26
C CYS A 22 5.87 4.76 -3.53
N SER A 23 4.72 4.44 -2.94
CA SER A 23 3.92 5.40 -2.17
C SER A 23 4.74 6.03 -1.05
N GLU A 24 4.80 7.37 -1.02
CA GLU A 24 5.50 8.10 0.04
C GLU A 24 4.75 8.04 1.38
N GLU A 25 3.43 7.84 1.35
CA GLU A 25 2.58 7.77 2.53
C GLU A 25 2.50 6.33 3.06
N HIS A 26 2.34 5.36 2.17
CA HIS A 26 1.98 3.97 2.50
C HIS A 26 3.12 2.97 2.29
N GLY A 27 4.19 3.39 1.61
CA GLY A 27 5.41 2.64 1.43
C GLY A 27 6.56 3.16 2.30
N TYR A 28 7.59 2.34 2.43
CA TYR A 28 8.90 2.74 2.95
C TYR A 28 9.98 1.82 2.36
N CYS A 29 11.25 2.15 2.55
CA CYS A 29 12.35 1.29 2.12
C CYS A 29 13.48 1.33 3.15
N GLU A 30 14.12 0.19 3.35
CA GLU A 30 15.30 0.06 4.21
C GLU A 30 16.58 -0.05 3.37
N ALA A 31 16.45 -0.55 2.12
CA ALA A 31 17.50 -0.49 1.12
C ALA A 31 17.06 0.27 -0.15
N PRO A 32 17.99 0.86 -0.92
CA PRO A 32 17.67 1.54 -2.16
C PRO A 32 16.96 0.63 -3.16
N GLY A 33 15.95 1.16 -3.84
CA GLY A 33 15.18 0.42 -4.85
C GLY A 33 14.12 -0.54 -4.29
N GLU A 34 13.99 -0.66 -2.97
CA GLU A 34 12.91 -1.42 -2.34
C GLU A 34 11.62 -0.60 -2.22
N CYS A 35 10.49 -1.29 -2.06
CA CYS A 35 9.22 -0.71 -1.65
C CYS A 35 8.53 -1.69 -0.68
N LYS A 36 8.71 -1.47 0.61
CA LYS A 36 8.09 -2.23 1.70
C LYS A 36 6.74 -1.59 2.04
N ARG A 37 5.74 -2.47 2.16
CA ARG A 37 4.35 -2.12 2.44
C ARG A 37 4.15 -1.81 3.92
N ARG A 38 3.48 -0.71 4.25
CA ARG A 38 2.96 -0.51 5.61
C ARG A 38 1.76 -1.42 5.86
N LEU A 39 1.47 -1.69 7.14
CA LEU A 39 0.34 -2.52 7.52
C LEU A 39 -0.96 -2.00 6.89
N GLY A 40 -1.70 -2.90 6.25
CA GLY A 40 -2.96 -2.56 5.60
C GLY A 40 -2.84 -2.05 4.17
N TRP A 41 -1.63 -1.96 3.63
CA TRP A 41 -1.35 -1.60 2.24
C TRP A 41 -0.65 -2.74 1.51
N ASP A 42 -0.91 -2.81 0.21
CA ASP A 42 -0.52 -3.89 -0.67
C ASP A 42 -0.16 -3.36 -2.07
N GLY A 43 0.24 -4.26 -2.97
CA GLY A 43 0.69 -3.96 -4.32
C GLY A 43 2.19 -3.66 -4.42
N PRO A 44 2.74 -3.66 -5.64
CA PRO A 44 4.16 -3.40 -5.88
C PRO A 44 4.58 -1.96 -5.54
N LEU A 45 3.63 -1.03 -5.51
CA LEU A 45 3.84 0.39 -5.20
C LEU A 45 3.31 0.78 -3.80
N CYS A 46 2.83 -0.18 -3.01
CA CYS A 46 2.20 0.06 -1.70
C CYS A 46 1.01 1.01 -1.76
N ASP A 47 0.31 1.09 -2.89
CA ASP A 47 -0.78 2.03 -3.17
C ASP A 47 -2.17 1.39 -3.11
N LYS A 48 -2.25 0.07 -2.89
CA LYS A 48 -3.52 -0.66 -2.79
C LYS A 48 -3.86 -0.91 -1.34
N CYS A 49 -5.07 -0.59 -0.90
CA CYS A 49 -5.52 -1.00 0.42
C CYS A 49 -5.73 -2.52 0.49
N THR A 50 -5.44 -3.10 1.64
CA THR A 50 -5.80 -4.48 1.98
C THR A 50 -7.25 -4.48 2.45
N LYS A 51 -8.09 -5.35 1.88
CA LYS A 51 -9.50 -5.48 2.29
C LYS A 51 -9.62 -6.15 3.67
N TYR A 52 -10.76 -5.98 4.32
CA TYR A 52 -11.05 -6.73 5.54
C TYR A 52 -10.94 -8.25 5.29
N PRO A 53 -10.36 -9.04 6.21
CA PRO A 53 -10.27 -10.49 6.05
C PRO A 53 -11.64 -11.13 5.78
N GLY A 54 -11.76 -11.92 4.72
CA GLY A 54 -13.03 -12.52 4.31
C GLY A 54 -13.91 -11.67 3.39
N CYS A 55 -13.50 -10.44 3.05
CA CYS A 55 -14.22 -9.58 2.12
C CYS A 55 -14.24 -10.14 0.68
N LEU A 56 -15.39 -10.68 0.26
CA LEU A 56 -15.52 -11.43 -0.98
C LEU A 56 -15.80 -10.51 -2.18
N HIS A 57 -16.99 -9.90 -2.22
CA HIS A 57 -17.43 -9.03 -3.32
C HIS A 57 -17.36 -7.53 -2.98
N GLY A 58 -16.32 -7.13 -2.25
CA GLY A 58 -16.09 -5.74 -1.87
C GLY A 58 -14.75 -5.17 -2.32
N THR A 59 -14.63 -3.85 -2.19
CA THR A 59 -13.43 -3.04 -2.39
C THR A 59 -13.05 -2.32 -1.09
N CYS A 60 -12.02 -1.48 -1.13
CA CYS A 60 -11.62 -0.63 0.00
C CYS A 60 -11.12 0.72 -0.53
N ASN A 61 -11.24 1.76 0.29
CA ASN A 61 -10.53 3.04 0.08
C ASN A 61 -9.48 3.25 1.18
N GLN A 62 -9.72 2.70 2.37
CA GLN A 62 -8.81 2.64 3.50
C GLN A 62 -8.54 1.19 3.88
N PRO A 63 -7.40 0.91 4.56
CA PRO A 63 -7.10 -0.42 5.04
C PRO A 63 -8.23 -1.06 5.83
N PHE A 64 -8.43 -2.35 5.59
CA PHE A 64 -9.39 -3.22 6.28
C PHE A 64 -10.85 -2.82 6.13
N GLN A 65 -11.20 -2.09 5.08
CA GLN A 65 -12.59 -1.89 4.68
C GLN A 65 -13.10 -3.05 3.81
N CYS A 66 -14.42 -3.20 3.77
CA CYS A 66 -15.13 -4.04 2.81
C CYS A 66 -16.35 -3.28 2.30
N ILE A 67 -16.17 -2.50 1.24
CA ILE A 67 -17.21 -1.70 0.60
C ILE A 67 -17.84 -2.57 -0.50
N CYS A 68 -19.10 -2.97 -0.32
CA CYS A 68 -19.72 -3.91 -1.25
C CYS A 68 -19.94 -3.32 -2.63
N LYS A 69 -19.72 -4.15 -3.64
CA LYS A 69 -20.10 -3.86 -5.02
C LYS A 69 -21.62 -3.92 -5.16
N GLU A 70 -22.13 -3.30 -6.21
CA GLU A 70 -23.55 -3.38 -6.57
C GLU A 70 -24.02 -4.84 -6.64
N GLY A 71 -25.20 -5.11 -6.05
CA GLY A 71 -25.76 -6.47 -5.94
C GLY A 71 -25.27 -7.29 -4.75
N TRP A 72 -24.32 -6.80 -3.94
CA TRP A 72 -23.79 -7.53 -2.79
C TRP A 72 -24.03 -6.80 -1.45
N GLY A 73 -24.29 -7.58 -0.40
CA GLY A 73 -24.56 -7.10 0.96
C GLY A 73 -23.83 -7.88 2.06
N GLY A 74 -24.10 -7.49 3.29
CA GLY A 74 -23.46 -8.04 4.49
C GLY A 74 -22.09 -7.42 4.80
N LEU A 75 -21.56 -7.69 6.00
CA LEU A 75 -20.28 -7.14 6.48
C LEU A 75 -19.09 -7.56 5.60
N LEU A 76 -19.17 -8.75 4.98
CA LEU A 76 -18.11 -9.33 4.16
C LEU A 76 -18.44 -9.29 2.66
N CYS A 77 -19.53 -8.63 2.27
CA CYS A 77 -20.01 -8.58 0.89
C CYS A 77 -20.15 -9.99 0.30
N ASN A 78 -20.83 -10.86 1.02
CA ASN A 78 -21.01 -12.28 0.71
C ASN A 78 -22.48 -12.69 0.59
N GLU A 79 -23.40 -11.72 0.68
CA GLU A 79 -24.84 -11.92 0.47
C GLU A 79 -25.23 -11.36 -0.89
N ASP A 80 -25.86 -12.16 -1.74
CA ASP A 80 -26.41 -11.71 -3.03
C ASP A 80 -27.77 -11.03 -2.80
N LEU A 81 -27.95 -9.84 -3.35
CA LEU A 81 -29.14 -9.00 -3.17
C LEU A 81 -30.00 -8.88 -4.43
N ASN A 82 -29.64 -9.58 -5.51
CA ASN A 82 -30.36 -9.56 -6.79
C ASN A 82 -31.22 -10.80 -7.01
#